data_AF-A0A955R5Y5-F1
#
_entry.id   AF-A0A955R5Y5-F1
#
_cell.length_a   1.000
_cell.length_b   1.000
_cell.length_c   1.000
_cell.angle_alpha   90.00
_cell.angle_beta   90.00
_cell.angle_gamma   90.00
#
_symmetry.space_group_name_H-M   'P 1'
#
loop_
_entity.id
_entity.type
_entity.pdbx_description
1 polymer ?
#
loop_
_entity_poly.entity_id
_entity_poly.type
_entity_poly.pdbx_seq_one_letter_code
_entity_poly.pdbx_strand_id
1 'polypeptide(L)'
;MNWAAPRSRGDTVDELRLLLRAGSSNDGLDGLCDLASCLRWDGSVLTLGDARDESWWSQVEWTRWIGLFLPRDLLAAASSSNLPPSAWRLDPSPPQIRRMLRERQLVDLHIHVGASVDPTLLWSWLATQVGRISPQSMIRDLGDGLRLDGSHPPAMELTRRVFAAHFARLALAEALLDPTSSPAALVSRWGGGRASQAVALRGIDSLLGGVTPPDSAQTLAAAWRRIVRAPPTRPLRTAGDVFAADPVAKMLPPGRAHGPMPEIALLRGCFRTFAPGSTWSTLAHQVVRIRCQLHRALVQAPGVRGLQWFSVHKRALQTVRPSGPVLVDLALDRPLLDAIELRTVPPTRSRDLERTVTILARSALAIPPDRRPEVGWVLHLLRRPGRPTSVPFRAWASDALRRVSAVDVLLQRKPHYVRLVRGFDLAGQETQVPWWVARSYLRRMRQVGRRAAHALSLAEPGAWVEAPRLTVHAAEDAHHRLEGLRRFDEVARDLVPGERIGHGLYLGDVRQRQGVRHQPLIERLLDLGWELDTYRSGRVEPRPGRVERLRGHVERLMPDRTADDVLHLWRDLRDERVLAWVGLIPRAWTRDRTREPRELALEYLTTGKCW
;
A
#
# COMPACT_ATOMS: atom_id res chain seq x y z
N MET A 1 -31.37 -1.73 1.71
CA MET A 1 -30.18 -0.86 1.54
C MET A 1 -29.31 -1.44 0.42
N ASN A 2 -29.48 -0.97 -0.82
CA ASN A 2 -28.64 -1.31 -1.97
C ASN A 2 -27.43 -0.35 -1.99
N TRP A 3 -26.26 -0.82 -1.57
CA TRP A 3 -25.02 -0.04 -1.71
C TRP A 3 -24.23 -0.55 -2.91
N ALA A 4 -24.07 0.34 -3.90
CA ALA A 4 -23.20 0.22 -5.09
C ALA A 4 -23.59 -0.84 -6.13
N ALA A 5 -24.71 -0.63 -6.81
CA ALA A 5 -24.85 -0.97 -8.22
C ALA A 5 -24.59 0.31 -9.04
N PRO A 6 -23.68 0.33 -10.02
CA PRO A 6 -23.62 1.40 -11.00
C PRO A 6 -24.95 1.45 -11.77
N ARG A 7 -25.47 2.66 -12.00
CA ARG A 7 -26.54 2.93 -12.97
C ARG A 7 -25.95 3.12 -14.37
N SER A 8 -25.07 2.24 -14.80
CA SER A 8 -24.89 1.94 -16.23
C SER A 8 -25.70 0.68 -16.51
N ARG A 9 -26.27 0.57 -17.71
CA ARG A 9 -27.24 -0.46 -18.11
C ARG A 9 -26.87 -1.84 -17.55
N GLY A 10 -27.86 -2.55 -16.99
CA GLY A 10 -27.71 -3.76 -16.17
C GLY A 10 -26.92 -4.91 -16.79
N ASP A 11 -26.56 -4.82 -18.06
CA ASP A 11 -25.84 -5.84 -18.82
C ASP A 11 -24.40 -6.07 -18.29
N THR A 12 -23.69 -5.03 -17.86
CA THR A 12 -22.27 -5.17 -17.45
C THR A 12 -22.05 -5.90 -16.11
N VAL A 13 -22.97 -5.76 -15.16
CA VAL A 13 -22.86 -6.43 -13.84
C VAL A 13 -23.24 -7.90 -13.94
N ASP A 14 -24.20 -8.25 -14.78
CA ASP A 14 -24.59 -9.64 -15.00
C ASP A 14 -23.59 -10.39 -15.90
N GLU A 15 -22.95 -9.71 -16.86
CA GLU A 15 -21.77 -10.22 -17.58
C GLU A 15 -20.56 -10.42 -16.65
N LEU A 16 -20.29 -9.47 -15.74
CA LEU A 16 -19.27 -9.65 -14.70
C LEU A 16 -19.62 -10.79 -13.74
N ARG A 17 -20.90 -11.04 -13.43
CA ARG A 17 -21.35 -12.20 -12.64
C ARG A 17 -21.20 -13.51 -13.41
N LEU A 18 -21.43 -13.53 -14.72
CA LEU A 18 -21.14 -14.67 -15.59
C LEU A 18 -19.63 -14.96 -15.63
N LEU A 19 -18.78 -13.93 -15.74
CA LEU A 19 -17.33 -14.04 -15.65
C LEU A 19 -16.85 -14.52 -14.27
N LEU A 20 -17.51 -14.07 -13.19
CA LEU A 20 -17.26 -14.55 -11.83
C LEU A 20 -17.64 -16.02 -11.66
N ARG A 21 -18.73 -16.46 -12.30
CA ARG A 21 -19.12 -17.87 -12.34
C ARG A 21 -18.10 -18.69 -13.12
N ALA A 22 -17.66 -18.25 -14.30
CA ALA A 22 -16.63 -18.91 -15.11
C ALA A 22 -15.27 -19.02 -14.41
N GLY A 23 -14.88 -18.03 -13.59
CA GLY A 23 -13.69 -18.12 -12.74
C GLY A 23 -13.83 -19.04 -11.51
N SER A 24 -15.03 -19.56 -11.26
CA SER A 24 -15.37 -20.41 -10.10
C SER A 24 -15.89 -21.81 -10.48
N SER A 25 -16.40 -21.99 -11.70
CA SER A 25 -16.81 -23.26 -12.31
C SER A 25 -15.66 -23.94 -13.05
N ASN A 26 -15.84 -25.21 -13.41
CA ASN A 26 -14.84 -25.99 -14.18
C ASN A 26 -14.84 -25.64 -15.69
N ASP A 27 -15.81 -24.86 -16.16
CA ASP A 27 -15.93 -24.38 -17.54
C ASP A 27 -15.30 -22.97 -17.61
N GLY A 28 -13.99 -22.77 -17.72
CA GLY A 28 -13.12 -23.13 -18.84
C GLY A 28 -12.47 -21.82 -19.33
N LEU A 29 -11.18 -21.82 -19.69
CA LEU A 29 -10.42 -20.63 -20.11
C LEU A 29 -11.02 -19.84 -21.29
N ASP A 30 -12.02 -20.40 -21.98
CA ASP A 30 -12.66 -19.81 -23.16
C ASP A 30 -13.25 -18.41 -22.86
N GLY A 31 -13.85 -18.21 -21.69
CA GLY A 31 -14.33 -16.87 -21.28
C GLY A 31 -13.21 -15.84 -21.08
N LEU A 32 -11.99 -16.27 -20.75
CA LEU A 32 -10.80 -15.38 -20.70
C LEU A 32 -10.28 -15.07 -22.12
N CYS A 33 -10.37 -16.02 -23.05
CA CYS A 33 -10.01 -15.82 -24.45
C CYS A 33 -10.96 -14.82 -25.12
N ASP A 34 -12.27 -14.89 -24.83
CA ASP A 34 -13.26 -13.93 -25.31
C ASP A 34 -12.96 -12.52 -24.77
N LEU A 35 -12.62 -12.40 -23.49
CA LEU A 35 -12.24 -11.13 -22.89
C LEU A 35 -10.91 -10.59 -23.45
N ALA A 36 -9.96 -11.49 -23.74
CA ALA A 36 -8.68 -11.13 -24.35
C ALA A 36 -8.84 -10.72 -25.82
N SER A 37 -9.89 -11.16 -26.51
CA SER A 37 -10.23 -10.72 -27.87
C SER A 37 -10.61 -9.23 -27.93
N CYS A 38 -11.02 -8.65 -26.80
CA CYS A 38 -11.28 -7.22 -26.66
C CYS A 38 -9.98 -6.41 -26.46
N LEU A 39 -8.81 -7.04 -26.33
CA LEU A 39 -7.55 -6.32 -26.16
C LEU A 39 -6.94 -5.97 -27.53
N ARG A 40 -6.29 -4.82 -27.60
CA ARG A 40 -5.58 -4.30 -28.78
C ARG A 40 -4.20 -3.81 -28.36
N TRP A 41 -3.20 -4.14 -29.15
CA TRP A 41 -1.84 -3.68 -28.95
C TRP A 41 -1.59 -2.44 -29.81
N ASP A 42 -1.22 -1.31 -29.19
CA ASP A 42 -1.01 -0.05 -29.90
C ASP A 42 0.45 0.18 -30.35
N GLY A 43 1.31 -0.83 -30.22
CA GLY A 43 2.76 -0.70 -30.45
C GLY A 43 3.57 -0.40 -29.19
N SER A 44 2.93 -0.02 -28.07
CA SER A 44 3.60 0.30 -26.81
C SER A 44 2.95 -0.27 -25.55
N VAL A 45 1.62 -0.40 -25.52
CA VAL A 45 0.86 -1.00 -24.40
C VAL A 45 -0.35 -1.79 -24.92
N LEU A 46 -0.78 -2.81 -24.15
CA LEU A 46 -2.02 -3.53 -24.43
C LEU A 46 -3.19 -2.71 -23.86
N THR A 47 -4.04 -2.18 -24.73
CA THR A 47 -5.28 -1.48 -24.36
C THR A 47 -6.48 -2.37 -24.59
N LEU A 48 -7.63 -1.95 -24.07
CA LEU A 48 -8.89 -2.41 -24.63
C LEU A 48 -9.07 -1.76 -26.01
N GLY A 49 -9.49 -2.56 -26.98
CA GLY A 49 -9.99 -2.02 -28.24
C GLY A 49 -11.27 -1.23 -28.00
N ASP A 50 -11.68 -0.47 -29.01
CA ASP A 50 -12.96 0.23 -28.99
C ASP A 50 -14.09 -0.80 -28.85
N ALA A 51 -14.49 -1.05 -27.61
CA ALA A 51 -15.80 -1.58 -27.32
C ALA A 51 -16.79 -0.54 -27.85
N ARG A 52 -17.29 -0.79 -29.07
CA ARG A 52 -18.38 -0.13 -29.79
C ARG A 52 -18.92 1.13 -29.09
N ASP A 53 -18.61 2.32 -29.61
CA ASP A 53 -19.21 3.61 -29.22
C ASP A 53 -19.23 3.95 -27.71
N GLU A 54 -18.45 3.30 -26.87
CA GLU A 54 -18.43 3.60 -25.44
C GLU A 54 -17.52 4.79 -25.10
N SER A 55 -18.00 5.65 -24.20
CA SER A 55 -17.20 6.75 -23.67
C SER A 55 -15.91 6.22 -23.02
N TRP A 56 -14.83 6.98 -23.08
CA TRP A 56 -13.56 6.65 -22.42
C TRP A 56 -13.72 6.38 -20.91
N TRP A 57 -14.76 6.96 -20.27
CA TRP A 57 -15.11 6.68 -18.87
C TRP A 57 -15.55 5.24 -18.64
N SER A 58 -16.34 4.67 -19.55
CA SER A 58 -16.77 3.26 -19.48
C SER A 58 -15.57 2.32 -19.55
N GLN A 59 -14.61 2.61 -20.44
CA GLN A 59 -13.37 1.84 -20.58
C GLN A 59 -12.52 1.89 -19.29
N VAL A 60 -12.42 3.06 -18.65
CA VAL A 60 -11.73 3.22 -17.35
C VAL A 60 -12.43 2.44 -16.24
N GLU A 61 -13.76 2.51 -16.17
CA GLU A 61 -14.54 1.80 -15.17
C GLU A 61 -14.41 0.28 -15.34
N TRP A 62 -14.53 -0.21 -16.57
CA TRP A 62 -14.36 -1.62 -16.90
C TRP A 62 -12.95 -2.13 -16.57
N THR A 63 -11.91 -1.39 -16.98
CA THR A 63 -10.51 -1.72 -16.68
C THR A 63 -10.25 -1.77 -15.18
N ARG A 64 -10.86 -0.84 -14.43
CA ARG A 64 -10.77 -0.80 -12.97
C ARG A 64 -11.40 -2.05 -12.36
N TRP A 65 -12.61 -2.41 -12.78
CA TRP A 65 -13.29 -3.60 -12.25
C TRP A 65 -12.53 -4.88 -12.54
N ILE A 66 -12.09 -5.08 -13.79
CA ILE A 66 -11.32 -6.28 -14.14
C ILE A 66 -9.97 -6.32 -13.43
N GLY A 67 -9.30 -5.18 -13.28
CA GLY A 67 -8.07 -5.10 -12.49
C GLY A 67 -8.25 -5.46 -11.01
N LEU A 68 -9.47 -5.37 -10.46
CA LEU A 68 -9.78 -5.83 -9.11
C LEU A 68 -10.05 -7.34 -9.03
N PHE A 69 -10.42 -7.99 -10.13
CA PHE A 69 -10.77 -9.41 -10.15
C PHE A 69 -9.65 -10.30 -10.69
N LEU A 70 -8.96 -9.84 -11.74
CA LEU A 70 -7.97 -10.62 -12.47
C LEU A 70 -6.60 -9.91 -12.46
N PRO A 71 -5.50 -10.68 -12.28
CA PRO A 71 -4.16 -10.19 -12.59
C PRO A 71 -4.09 -9.74 -14.05
N ARG A 72 -3.53 -8.57 -14.31
CA ARG A 72 -3.50 -7.98 -15.67
C ARG A 72 -2.68 -8.80 -16.66
N ASP A 73 -1.63 -9.45 -16.19
CA ASP A 73 -0.76 -10.28 -17.01
C ASP A 73 -1.41 -11.60 -17.43
N LEU A 74 -2.45 -12.06 -16.73
CA LEU A 74 -3.29 -13.17 -17.20
C LEU A 74 -3.99 -12.79 -18.50
N LEU A 75 -4.47 -11.55 -18.62
CA LEU A 75 -5.08 -11.03 -19.85
C LEU A 75 -4.05 -10.94 -20.98
N ALA A 76 -2.83 -10.50 -20.66
CA ALA A 76 -1.74 -10.49 -21.63
C ALA A 76 -1.37 -11.91 -22.09
N ALA A 77 -1.36 -12.88 -21.19
CA ALA A 77 -1.11 -14.28 -21.52
C ALA A 77 -2.22 -14.88 -22.40
N ALA A 78 -3.48 -14.55 -22.14
CA ALA A 78 -4.64 -15.03 -22.90
C ALA A 78 -4.76 -14.37 -24.29
N SER A 79 -4.14 -13.20 -24.51
CA SER A 79 -4.19 -12.55 -25.82
C SER A 79 -3.57 -13.41 -26.93
N SER A 80 -4.32 -13.60 -28.02
CA SER A 80 -3.88 -14.32 -29.23
C SER A 80 -2.80 -13.59 -30.03
N SER A 81 -2.56 -12.31 -29.71
CA SER A 81 -1.57 -11.47 -30.37
C SER A 81 -0.15 -11.93 -30.03
N ASN A 82 0.71 -12.08 -31.04
CA ASN A 82 2.16 -12.23 -30.85
C ASN A 82 2.76 -10.92 -30.34
N LEU A 83 2.49 -10.62 -29.07
CA LEU A 83 2.94 -9.40 -28.40
C LEU A 83 4.46 -9.47 -28.19
N PRO A 84 5.23 -8.45 -28.63
CA PRO A 84 6.66 -8.40 -28.36
C PRO A 84 6.91 -8.36 -26.84
N PRO A 85 8.06 -8.80 -26.31
CA PRO A 85 8.30 -8.83 -24.86
C PRO A 85 8.07 -7.49 -24.13
N SER A 86 8.30 -6.35 -24.81
CA SER A 86 8.00 -5.01 -24.30
C SER A 86 6.50 -4.75 -24.08
N ALA A 87 5.62 -5.52 -24.73
CA ALA A 87 4.18 -5.37 -24.71
C ALA A 87 3.46 -5.96 -23.52
N TRP A 88 4.22 -6.56 -22.62
CA TRP A 88 3.67 -7.40 -21.57
C TRP A 88 3.28 -6.60 -20.33
N ARG A 89 3.50 -5.28 -20.38
CA ARG A 89 2.97 -4.32 -19.43
C ARG A 89 1.63 -3.80 -19.92
N LEU A 90 0.58 -4.12 -19.18
CA LEU A 90 -0.73 -3.53 -19.39
C LEU A 90 -0.77 -2.17 -18.67
N ASP A 91 -0.72 -1.09 -19.45
CA ASP A 91 -0.98 0.25 -18.94
C ASP A 91 -2.49 0.54 -19.06
N PRO A 92 -3.22 0.59 -17.94
CA PRO A 92 -4.66 0.85 -17.94
C PRO A 92 -4.98 2.32 -18.28
N SER A 93 -3.97 3.18 -18.36
CA SER A 93 -4.15 4.60 -18.61
C SER A 93 -4.75 4.78 -20.01
N PRO A 94 -5.88 5.50 -20.16
CA PRO A 94 -6.42 5.81 -21.48
C PRO A 94 -5.38 6.48 -22.38
N PRO A 95 -5.47 6.35 -23.72
CA PRO A 95 -4.54 6.98 -24.66
C PRO A 95 -4.32 8.47 -24.40
N GLN A 96 -5.37 9.19 -23.96
CA GLN A 96 -5.32 10.61 -23.62
C GLN A 96 -4.48 10.88 -22.37
N ILE A 97 -4.56 10.04 -21.34
CA ILE A 97 -3.70 10.12 -20.14
C ILE A 97 -2.26 9.79 -20.50
N ARG A 98 -2.03 8.77 -21.34
CA ARG A 98 -0.68 8.46 -21.85
C ARG A 98 -0.09 9.57 -22.70
N ARG A 99 -0.91 10.18 -23.55
CA ARG A 99 -0.52 11.36 -24.33
C ARG A 99 -0.17 12.51 -23.39
N MET A 100 -1.00 12.78 -22.38
CA MET A 100 -0.70 13.78 -21.36
C MET A 100 0.59 13.46 -20.58
N LEU A 101 0.84 12.19 -20.25
CA LEU A 101 2.09 11.72 -19.63
C LEU A 101 3.31 11.89 -20.53
N ARG A 102 3.14 11.82 -21.85
CA ARG A 102 4.22 12.03 -22.83
C ARG A 102 4.49 13.49 -23.14
N GLU A 103 3.43 14.29 -23.25
CA GLU A 103 3.50 15.68 -23.72
C GLU A 103 3.74 16.68 -22.61
N ARG A 104 3.42 16.34 -21.36
CA ARG A 104 3.57 17.24 -20.21
C ARG A 104 4.67 16.73 -19.29
N GLN A 105 5.37 17.67 -18.68
CA GLN A 105 6.26 17.32 -17.59
C GLN A 105 5.42 16.90 -16.38
N LEU A 106 5.37 15.60 -16.10
CA LEU A 106 4.53 15.04 -15.04
C LEU A 106 5.37 14.49 -13.90
N VAL A 107 4.91 14.82 -12.70
CA VAL A 107 5.52 14.41 -11.45
C VAL A 107 4.53 13.55 -10.67
N ASP A 108 4.95 12.34 -10.31
CA ASP A 108 4.19 11.51 -9.37
C ASP A 108 4.59 11.88 -7.94
N LEU A 109 3.76 12.70 -7.28
CA LEU A 109 4.04 13.27 -5.97
C LEU A 109 3.68 12.33 -4.80
N HIS A 110 3.18 11.11 -5.07
CA HIS A 110 2.63 10.28 -3.99
C HIS A 110 2.64 8.77 -4.30
N ILE A 111 3.82 8.14 -4.32
CA ILE A 111 3.91 6.68 -4.45
C ILE A 111 4.23 6.02 -3.11
N HIS A 112 3.31 5.17 -2.67
CA HIS A 112 3.55 4.22 -1.60
C HIS A 112 4.23 2.96 -2.13
N VAL A 113 5.56 3.00 -2.24
CA VAL A 113 6.41 1.92 -2.76
C VAL A 113 6.01 0.52 -2.26
N GLY A 114 5.73 0.38 -0.97
CA GLY A 114 5.34 -0.90 -0.36
C GLY A 114 3.92 -1.40 -0.66
N ALA A 115 3.14 -0.67 -1.46
CA ALA A 115 1.79 -1.00 -1.90
C ALA A 115 1.65 -0.93 -3.44
N SER A 116 2.71 -0.61 -4.17
CA SER A 116 2.71 -0.49 -5.63
C SER A 116 3.38 -1.69 -6.29
N VAL A 117 3.01 -2.90 -5.87
CA VAL A 117 3.62 -4.14 -6.37
C VAL A 117 2.79 -4.70 -7.51
N ASP A 118 3.44 -4.97 -8.64
CA ASP A 118 2.82 -5.67 -9.76
C ASP A 118 2.46 -7.12 -9.37
N PRO A 119 1.24 -7.62 -9.65
CA PRO A 119 0.84 -8.98 -9.31
C PRO A 119 1.73 -10.08 -9.92
N THR A 120 2.29 -9.87 -11.12
CA THR A 120 3.19 -10.83 -11.78
C THR A 120 4.51 -10.92 -11.04
N LEU A 121 5.09 -9.76 -10.71
CA LEU A 121 6.30 -9.69 -9.90
C LEU A 121 6.07 -10.33 -8.53
N LEU A 122 4.91 -10.07 -7.92
CA LEU A 122 4.54 -10.66 -6.64
C LEU A 122 4.49 -12.18 -6.71
N TRP A 123 3.90 -12.73 -7.78
CA TRP A 123 3.77 -14.17 -7.99
C TRP A 123 5.12 -14.86 -8.23
N SER A 124 6.00 -14.26 -9.03
CA SER A 124 7.37 -14.73 -9.20
C SER A 124 8.19 -14.59 -7.92
N TRP A 125 8.06 -13.47 -7.21
CA TRP A 125 8.69 -13.26 -5.90
C TRP A 125 8.29 -14.35 -4.92
N LEU A 126 6.99 -14.68 -4.84
CA LEU A 126 6.50 -15.76 -3.98
C LEU A 126 7.16 -17.08 -4.31
N ALA A 127 7.32 -17.44 -5.58
CA ALA A 127 8.03 -18.67 -5.97
C ALA A 127 9.47 -18.72 -5.43
N THR A 128 10.17 -17.58 -5.41
CA THR A 128 11.52 -17.48 -4.83
C THR A 128 11.53 -17.54 -3.29
N GLN A 129 10.38 -17.27 -2.64
CA GLN A 129 10.28 -17.11 -1.19
C GLN A 129 9.38 -18.13 -0.48
N VAL A 130 8.65 -19.02 -1.17
CA VAL A 130 7.77 -20.03 -0.53
C VAL A 130 8.49 -20.76 0.60
N GLY A 131 9.74 -21.16 0.36
CA GLY A 131 10.57 -21.85 1.35
C GLY A 131 11.10 -20.97 2.49
N ARG A 132 10.85 -19.66 2.51
CA ARG A 132 11.40 -18.70 3.49
C ARG A 132 10.31 -17.91 4.21
N ILE A 133 9.17 -17.69 3.57
CA ILE A 133 8.03 -17.00 4.17
C ILE A 133 7.51 -17.83 5.34
N SER A 134 7.30 -17.19 6.49
CA SER A 134 6.58 -17.78 7.61
C SER A 134 5.12 -17.95 7.19
N PRO A 135 4.59 -19.18 7.10
CA PRO A 135 3.20 -19.36 6.69
C PRO A 135 2.24 -18.73 7.70
N GLN A 136 2.56 -18.76 9.00
CA GLN A 136 1.79 -18.07 10.04
C GLN A 136 1.72 -16.56 9.79
N SER A 137 2.82 -15.94 9.32
CA SER A 137 2.81 -14.51 9.00
C SER A 137 1.94 -14.22 7.78
N MET A 138 2.00 -15.07 6.74
CA MET A 138 1.12 -14.94 5.57
C MET A 138 -0.35 -15.07 5.95
N ILE A 139 -0.70 -16.08 6.75
CA ILE A 139 -2.07 -16.30 7.25
C ILE A 139 -2.56 -15.08 8.04
N ARG A 140 -1.76 -14.60 9.00
CA ARG A 140 -2.08 -13.42 9.81
C ARG A 140 -2.28 -12.17 8.95
N ASP A 141 -1.39 -11.94 7.99
CA ASP A 141 -1.37 -10.71 7.21
C ASP A 141 -2.49 -10.67 6.16
N LEU A 142 -2.79 -11.81 5.50
CA LEU A 142 -3.97 -11.96 4.65
C LEU A 142 -5.27 -11.78 5.46
N GLY A 143 -5.27 -12.27 6.70
CA GLY A 143 -6.40 -12.24 7.62
C GLY A 143 -7.63 -12.97 7.08
N ASP A 144 -8.69 -13.01 7.90
CA ASP A 144 -9.99 -13.59 7.53
C ASP A 144 -10.99 -12.55 7.01
N GLY A 145 -10.54 -11.31 6.74
CA GLY A 145 -11.41 -10.14 6.55
C GLY A 145 -12.50 -10.30 5.50
N LEU A 146 -13.71 -9.78 5.79
CA LEU A 146 -14.94 -9.73 4.97
C LEU A 146 -14.69 -9.75 3.46
N ARG A 147 -15.13 -10.82 2.77
CA ARG A 147 -14.97 -11.03 1.31
C ARG A 147 -16.35 -11.15 0.66
N LEU A 148 -16.50 -10.61 -0.55
CA LEU A 148 -17.79 -10.26 -1.21
C LEU A 148 -18.81 -11.40 -1.31
N ASP A 149 -18.35 -12.64 -1.30
CA ASP A 149 -19.12 -13.77 -1.81
C ASP A 149 -18.99 -15.05 -0.96
N GLY A 150 -18.23 -15.03 0.13
CA GLY A 150 -17.93 -16.23 0.91
C GLY A 150 -17.18 -17.34 0.12
N SER A 151 -16.77 -17.07 -1.12
CA SER A 151 -16.19 -18.08 -2.05
C SER A 151 -14.68 -18.26 -1.86
N HIS A 152 -14.07 -17.40 -1.04
CA HIS A 152 -12.65 -17.43 -0.77
C HIS A 152 -12.33 -18.42 0.35
N PRO A 153 -11.36 -19.32 0.14
CA PRO A 153 -10.91 -20.20 1.19
C PRO A 153 -10.37 -19.40 2.40
N PRO A 154 -10.46 -19.94 3.63
CA PRO A 154 -9.79 -19.39 4.80
C PRO A 154 -8.31 -19.11 4.52
N ALA A 155 -7.71 -18.11 5.18
CA ALA A 155 -6.33 -17.71 4.91
C ALA A 155 -5.32 -18.86 5.00
N MET A 156 -5.55 -19.80 5.93
CA MET A 156 -4.78 -21.04 6.08
C MET A 156 -4.87 -21.93 4.84
N GLU A 157 -6.06 -22.15 4.32
CA GLU A 157 -6.29 -22.96 3.12
C GLU A 157 -5.72 -22.29 1.88
N LEU A 158 -5.94 -20.98 1.70
CA LEU A 158 -5.36 -20.22 0.59
C LEU A 158 -3.83 -20.31 0.60
N THR A 159 -3.19 -20.20 1.77
CA THR A 159 -1.74 -20.31 1.90
C THR A 159 -1.23 -21.68 1.45
N ARG A 160 -1.93 -22.77 1.82
CA ARG A 160 -1.58 -24.13 1.37
C ARG A 160 -1.74 -24.29 -0.14
N ARG A 161 -2.86 -23.81 -0.69
CA ARG A 161 -3.14 -23.82 -2.13
C ARG A 161 -2.09 -23.02 -2.91
N VAL A 162 -1.70 -21.83 -2.44
CA VAL A 162 -0.63 -21.02 -3.06
C VAL A 162 0.69 -21.78 -3.08
N PHE A 163 1.08 -22.42 -1.98
CA PHE A 163 2.33 -23.18 -1.95
C PHE A 163 2.30 -24.41 -2.86
N ALA A 164 1.17 -25.13 -2.89
CA ALA A 164 0.97 -26.24 -3.82
C ALA A 164 0.99 -25.78 -5.28
N ALA A 165 0.42 -24.61 -5.58
CA ALA A 165 0.39 -24.05 -6.93
C ALA A 165 1.80 -23.79 -7.47
N HIS A 166 2.79 -23.51 -6.62
CA HIS A 166 4.18 -23.38 -7.07
C HIS A 166 4.81 -24.71 -7.50
N PHE A 167 4.46 -25.85 -6.87
CA PHE A 167 4.82 -27.17 -7.41
C PHE A 167 4.14 -27.42 -8.75
N ALA A 168 2.85 -27.11 -8.86
CA ALA A 168 2.11 -27.23 -10.11
C ALA A 168 2.71 -26.38 -11.23
N ARG A 169 3.14 -25.14 -10.95
CA ARG A 169 3.84 -24.28 -11.91
C ARG A 169 5.12 -24.92 -12.44
N LEU A 170 5.92 -25.54 -11.56
CA LEU A 170 7.14 -26.24 -11.96
C LEU A 170 6.82 -27.46 -12.83
N ALA A 171 5.82 -28.26 -12.45
CA ALA A 171 5.38 -29.42 -13.22
C ALA A 171 4.82 -29.01 -14.60
N LEU A 172 4.04 -27.92 -14.69
CA LEU A 172 3.55 -27.38 -15.95
C LEU A 172 4.70 -26.93 -16.85
N ALA A 173 5.72 -26.28 -16.30
CA ALA A 173 6.88 -25.85 -17.07
C ALA A 173 7.65 -27.05 -17.67
N GLU A 174 7.81 -28.13 -16.91
CA GLU A 174 8.40 -29.38 -17.43
C GLU A 174 7.48 -30.10 -18.42
N ALA A 175 6.17 -30.12 -18.19
CA ALA A 175 5.19 -30.72 -19.10
C ALA A 175 5.13 -29.99 -20.45
N LEU A 176 5.49 -28.71 -20.52
CA LEU A 176 5.65 -28.01 -21.80
C LEU A 176 6.86 -28.51 -22.61
N LEU A 177 7.85 -29.11 -21.95
CA LEU A 177 9.00 -29.75 -22.60
C LEU A 177 8.73 -31.24 -22.91
N ASP A 178 7.93 -31.91 -22.08
CA ASP A 178 7.56 -33.31 -22.20
C ASP A 178 6.06 -33.50 -21.83
N PRO A 179 5.13 -33.23 -22.76
CA PRO A 179 3.69 -33.25 -22.49
C PRO A 179 3.14 -34.66 -22.29
N THR A 180 3.91 -35.69 -22.63
CA THR A 180 3.51 -37.10 -22.52
C THR A 180 3.72 -37.68 -21.13
N SER A 181 4.61 -37.07 -20.34
CA SER A 181 4.86 -37.49 -18.96
C SER A 181 3.66 -37.21 -18.06
N SER A 182 3.47 -38.05 -17.05
CA SER A 182 2.52 -37.80 -15.97
C SER A 182 3.12 -36.90 -14.88
N PRO A 183 2.31 -36.24 -14.04
CA PRO A 183 2.81 -35.47 -12.90
C PRO A 183 3.77 -36.26 -11.99
N ALA A 184 3.43 -37.52 -11.70
CA ALA A 184 4.29 -38.38 -10.89
C ALA A 184 5.66 -38.66 -11.55
N ALA A 185 5.66 -38.89 -12.87
CA ALA A 185 6.89 -39.12 -13.63
C ALA A 185 7.80 -37.88 -13.60
N LEU A 186 7.25 -36.67 -13.76
CA LEU A 186 8.03 -35.42 -13.67
C LEU A 186 8.55 -35.19 -12.25
N VAL A 187 7.69 -35.28 -11.24
CA VAL A 187 8.06 -35.05 -9.83
C VAL A 187 9.16 -36.01 -9.35
N SER A 188 9.19 -37.25 -9.86
CA SER A 188 10.24 -38.22 -9.51
C SER A 188 11.65 -37.81 -9.95
N ARG A 189 11.75 -36.92 -10.96
CA ARG A 189 13.02 -36.36 -11.47
C ARG A 189 13.54 -35.22 -10.61
N TRP A 190 12.70 -34.65 -9.73
CA TRP A 190 13.07 -33.50 -8.90
C TRP A 190 14.09 -33.84 -7.81
N GLY A 191 14.87 -32.85 -7.38
CA GLY A 191 15.76 -33.00 -6.23
C GLY A 191 15.02 -33.08 -4.89
N GLY A 192 15.77 -33.09 -3.78
CA GLY A 192 15.21 -32.90 -2.43
C GLY A 192 14.72 -34.16 -1.70
N GLY A 193 14.88 -35.34 -2.31
CA GLY A 193 14.59 -36.65 -1.73
C GLY A 193 13.12 -37.08 -1.83
N ARG A 194 12.87 -38.39 -1.72
CA ARG A 194 11.54 -39.02 -1.91
C ARG A 194 10.44 -38.41 -1.04
N ALA A 195 10.75 -38.03 0.20
CA ALA A 195 9.78 -37.41 1.10
C ALA A 195 9.27 -36.04 0.57
N SER A 196 10.16 -35.21 0.01
CA SER A 196 9.80 -33.91 -0.55
C SER A 196 9.02 -34.06 -1.86
N GLN A 197 9.43 -35.03 -2.69
CA GLN A 197 8.72 -35.40 -3.92
C GLN A 197 7.28 -35.88 -3.61
N ALA A 198 7.10 -36.72 -2.59
CA ALA A 198 5.77 -37.19 -2.18
C ALA A 198 4.86 -36.06 -1.70
N VAL A 199 5.40 -35.09 -0.93
CA VAL A 199 4.65 -33.88 -0.52
C VAL A 199 4.25 -33.06 -1.75
N ALA A 200 5.16 -32.86 -2.71
CA ALA A 200 4.86 -32.11 -3.92
C ALA A 200 3.78 -32.78 -4.77
N LEU A 201 3.87 -34.10 -4.95
CA LEU A 201 2.89 -34.88 -5.71
C LEU A 201 1.50 -34.83 -5.06
N ARG A 202 1.39 -35.06 -3.74
CA ARG A 202 0.10 -34.89 -3.03
C ARG A 202 -0.45 -33.48 -3.17
N GLY A 203 0.41 -32.47 -3.17
CA GLY A 203 0.02 -31.09 -3.44
C GLY A 203 -0.61 -30.94 -4.83
N ILE A 204 0.03 -31.45 -5.87
CA ILE A 204 -0.45 -31.42 -7.25
C ILE A 204 -1.76 -32.22 -7.40
N ASP A 205 -1.82 -33.44 -6.86
CA ASP A 205 -3.01 -34.31 -6.91
C ASP A 205 -4.21 -33.64 -6.23
N SER A 206 -3.98 -32.96 -5.10
CA SER A 206 -5.04 -32.19 -4.42
C SER A 206 -5.57 -31.05 -5.29
N LEU A 207 -4.69 -30.36 -6.01
CA LEU A 207 -5.11 -29.31 -6.94
C LEU A 207 -5.91 -29.89 -8.11
N LEU A 208 -5.47 -31.00 -8.70
CA LEU A 208 -6.21 -31.71 -9.75
C LEU A 208 -7.61 -32.14 -9.27
N GLY A 209 -7.74 -32.58 -8.01
CA GLY A 209 -9.02 -32.90 -7.38
C GLY A 209 -9.84 -31.68 -6.93
N GLY A 210 -9.33 -30.45 -7.08
CA GLY A 210 -9.98 -29.22 -6.62
C GLY A 210 -10.05 -29.07 -5.09
N VAL A 211 -9.31 -29.88 -4.34
CA VAL A 211 -9.32 -29.93 -2.87
C VAL A 211 -8.08 -29.25 -2.27
N THR A 212 -8.18 -28.95 -0.98
CA THR A 212 -7.05 -28.36 -0.23
C THR A 212 -5.96 -29.40 -0.03
N PRO A 213 -4.68 -29.08 -0.31
CA PRO A 213 -3.56 -29.97 -0.04
C PRO A 213 -3.58 -30.48 1.41
N PRO A 214 -3.41 -31.78 1.70
CA PRO A 214 -3.51 -32.35 3.05
C PRO A 214 -2.30 -32.05 3.93
N ASP A 215 -1.16 -31.67 3.35
CA ASP A 215 0.04 -31.26 4.07
C ASP A 215 -0.07 -29.81 4.59
N SER A 216 0.57 -29.53 5.73
CA SER A 216 0.62 -28.17 6.29
C SER A 216 1.39 -27.22 5.37
N ALA A 217 1.13 -25.91 5.48
CA ALA A 217 1.90 -24.91 4.72
C ALA A 217 3.41 -24.95 5.07
N GLN A 218 3.77 -25.30 6.30
CA GLN A 218 5.15 -25.47 6.74
C GLN A 218 5.79 -26.68 6.04
N THR A 219 5.07 -27.80 5.93
CA THR A 219 5.53 -29.00 5.23
C THR A 219 5.74 -28.71 3.74
N LEU A 220 4.79 -28.05 3.08
CA LEU A 220 4.88 -27.63 1.68
C LEU A 220 6.08 -26.70 1.45
N ALA A 221 6.27 -25.69 2.30
CA ALA A 221 7.41 -24.78 2.22
C ALA A 221 8.76 -25.49 2.39
N ALA A 222 8.86 -26.43 3.33
CA ALA A 222 10.06 -27.21 3.57
C ALA A 222 10.40 -28.12 2.38
N ALA A 223 9.40 -28.77 1.79
CA ALA A 223 9.57 -29.59 0.58
C ALA A 223 10.02 -28.72 -0.61
N TRP A 224 9.39 -27.55 -0.82
CA TRP A 224 9.76 -26.61 -1.88
C TRP A 224 11.23 -26.18 -1.78
N ARG A 225 11.68 -25.82 -0.57
CA ARG A 225 13.08 -25.44 -0.31
C ARG A 225 14.07 -26.53 -0.69
N ARG A 226 13.72 -27.81 -0.49
CA ARG A 226 14.58 -28.96 -0.83
C ARG A 226 14.57 -29.24 -2.33
N ILE A 227 13.42 -29.12 -2.99
CA ILE A 227 13.25 -29.38 -4.43
C ILE A 227 14.00 -28.35 -5.28
N VAL A 228 13.76 -27.06 -5.04
CA VAL A 228 14.33 -25.96 -5.84
C VAL A 228 15.84 -25.79 -5.60
N ARG A 229 16.38 -26.44 -4.56
CA ARG A 229 17.73 -26.26 -4.01
C ARG A 229 17.95 -24.80 -3.58
N ALA A 230 18.98 -24.56 -2.77
CA ALA A 230 19.07 -23.37 -1.93
C ALA A 230 18.81 -22.04 -2.70
N PRO A 231 18.11 -21.09 -2.06
CA PRO A 231 17.69 -19.82 -2.66
C PRO A 231 18.86 -18.99 -3.18
N PRO A 232 18.62 -17.97 -4.02
CA PRO A 232 19.67 -17.14 -4.59
C PRO A 232 20.64 -16.68 -3.49
N THR A 233 21.92 -16.99 -3.70
CA THR A 233 23.03 -16.63 -2.80
C THR A 233 23.22 -15.12 -2.75
N ARG A 234 22.88 -14.44 -3.86
CA ARG A 234 22.90 -12.98 -3.98
C ARG A 234 21.54 -12.39 -3.57
N PRO A 235 21.53 -11.25 -2.86
CA PRO A 235 20.29 -10.51 -2.62
C PRO A 235 19.69 -10.02 -3.95
N LEU A 236 18.39 -10.27 -4.13
CA LEU A 236 17.60 -9.78 -5.26
C LEU A 236 17.36 -8.27 -5.11
N ARG A 237 17.66 -7.50 -6.14
CA ARG A 237 17.63 -6.04 -6.11
C ARG A 237 16.73 -5.41 -7.15
N THR A 238 16.52 -6.07 -8.28
CA THR A 238 15.68 -5.59 -9.39
C THR A 238 14.52 -6.54 -9.64
N ALA A 239 13.49 -6.08 -10.36
CA ALA A 239 12.44 -6.96 -10.88
C ALA A 239 13.02 -8.06 -11.78
N GLY A 240 14.04 -7.73 -12.58
CA GLY A 240 14.78 -8.70 -13.40
C GLY A 240 15.45 -9.80 -12.58
N ASP A 241 16.06 -9.46 -11.45
CA ASP A 241 16.64 -10.46 -10.53
C ASP A 241 15.58 -11.43 -10.02
N VAL A 242 14.39 -10.93 -9.70
CA VAL A 242 13.27 -11.76 -9.22
C VAL A 242 12.81 -12.72 -10.31
N PHE A 243 12.62 -12.23 -11.53
CA PHE A 243 12.22 -13.08 -12.66
C PHE A 243 13.28 -14.13 -12.99
N ALA A 244 14.56 -13.76 -12.99
CA ALA A 244 15.66 -14.68 -13.24
C ALA A 244 15.81 -15.74 -12.12
N ALA A 245 15.42 -15.41 -10.90
CA ALA A 245 15.44 -16.33 -9.76
C ALA A 245 14.19 -17.23 -9.67
N ASP A 246 13.14 -16.98 -10.44
CA ASP A 246 11.95 -17.83 -10.50
C ASP A 246 12.34 -19.22 -11.07
N PRO A 247 12.04 -20.33 -10.38
CA PRO A 247 12.42 -21.67 -10.84
C PRO A 247 11.90 -22.02 -12.24
N VAL A 248 10.73 -21.49 -12.62
CA VAL A 248 10.13 -21.71 -13.94
C VAL A 248 10.92 -21.00 -15.05
N ALA A 249 11.56 -19.86 -14.74
CA ALA A 249 12.30 -19.08 -15.73
C ALA A 249 13.49 -19.84 -16.34
N LYS A 250 14.01 -20.86 -15.65
CA LYS A 250 15.13 -21.69 -16.12
C LYS A 250 14.71 -22.76 -17.13
N MET A 251 13.44 -23.12 -17.17
CA MET A 251 12.89 -24.19 -18.00
C MET A 251 12.24 -23.67 -19.27
N LEU A 252 11.76 -22.43 -19.24
CA LEU A 252 11.18 -21.77 -20.40
C LEU A 252 12.30 -21.18 -21.26
N PRO A 253 12.13 -21.13 -22.60
CA PRO A 253 13.13 -20.55 -23.49
C PRO A 253 13.56 -19.17 -22.98
N PRO A 254 14.86 -18.88 -22.85
CA PRO A 254 15.33 -17.58 -22.40
C PRO A 254 14.80 -16.54 -23.37
N GLY A 255 13.80 -15.77 -22.94
CA GLY A 255 13.45 -14.57 -23.66
C GLY A 255 14.69 -13.68 -23.65
N ARG A 256 15.10 -13.18 -24.83
CA ARG A 256 16.16 -12.16 -24.98
C ARG A 256 16.06 -11.14 -23.84
N ALA A 257 17.16 -10.67 -23.25
CA ALA A 257 17.35 -9.80 -22.06
C ALA A 257 16.19 -8.93 -21.47
N HIS A 258 15.11 -8.67 -22.20
CA HIS A 258 13.81 -8.12 -21.80
C HIS A 258 12.65 -9.10 -22.02
N GLY A 259 12.89 -10.40 -21.84
CA GLY A 259 11.97 -11.43 -22.28
C GLY A 259 10.67 -11.45 -21.48
N PRO A 260 9.70 -12.31 -21.86
CA PRO A 260 9.60 -13.40 -20.91
C PRO A 260 9.21 -13.18 -19.44
N MET A 261 8.26 -12.34 -18.97
CA MET A 261 7.84 -12.51 -17.56
C MET A 261 7.46 -14.00 -17.36
N PRO A 262 8.09 -14.75 -16.43
CA PRO A 262 8.05 -16.22 -16.45
C PRO A 262 6.63 -16.78 -16.45
N GLU A 263 5.74 -16.12 -15.73
CA GLU A 263 4.33 -16.51 -15.65
C GLU A 263 3.57 -16.30 -16.97
N ILE A 264 3.83 -15.22 -17.70
CA ILE A 264 3.19 -14.97 -19.00
C ILE A 264 3.63 -16.04 -20.00
N ALA A 265 4.93 -16.37 -20.04
CA ALA A 265 5.42 -17.44 -20.90
C ALA A 265 4.84 -18.82 -20.53
N LEU A 266 4.78 -19.13 -19.23
CA LEU A 266 4.20 -20.38 -18.74
C LEU A 266 2.74 -20.51 -19.19
N LEU A 267 1.91 -19.50 -18.90
CA LEU A 267 0.49 -19.54 -19.20
C LEU A 267 0.22 -19.58 -20.71
N ARG A 268 0.96 -18.80 -21.51
CA ARG A 268 0.89 -18.87 -22.98
C ARG A 268 1.25 -20.25 -23.51
N GLY A 269 2.31 -20.86 -22.99
CA GLY A 269 2.69 -22.23 -23.34
C GLY A 269 1.55 -23.20 -23.02
N CYS A 270 0.96 -23.10 -21.82
CA CYS A 270 -0.15 -23.94 -21.41
C CYS A 270 -1.36 -23.80 -22.34
N PHE A 271 -1.75 -22.57 -22.68
CA PHE A 271 -2.89 -22.30 -23.56
C PHE A 271 -2.70 -22.80 -24.99
N ARG A 272 -1.45 -22.85 -25.47
CA ARG A 272 -1.13 -23.32 -26.83
C ARG A 272 -0.94 -24.83 -26.92
N THR A 273 -0.40 -25.44 -25.87
CA THR A 273 0.08 -26.83 -25.92
C THR A 273 -0.95 -27.83 -25.39
N PHE A 274 -1.67 -27.50 -24.31
CA PHE A 274 -2.50 -28.49 -23.64
C PHE A 274 -3.93 -28.46 -24.17
N ALA A 275 -4.41 -29.61 -24.64
CA ALA A 275 -5.79 -29.78 -25.07
C ALA A 275 -6.76 -29.52 -23.90
N PRO A 276 -7.93 -28.88 -24.16
CA PRO A 276 -8.98 -28.72 -23.15
C PRO A 276 -9.35 -30.06 -22.50
N GLY A 277 -9.52 -30.06 -21.18
CA GLY A 277 -9.88 -31.26 -20.41
C GLY A 277 -8.73 -32.23 -20.11
N SER A 278 -7.54 -32.03 -20.68
CA SER A 278 -6.35 -32.80 -20.30
C SER A 278 -5.95 -32.55 -18.84
N THR A 279 -5.23 -33.49 -18.22
CA THR A 279 -4.69 -33.33 -16.86
C THR A 279 -3.88 -32.04 -16.71
N TRP A 280 -3.07 -31.70 -17.71
CA TRP A 280 -2.25 -30.49 -17.70
C TRP A 280 -3.05 -29.20 -17.88
N SER A 281 -4.09 -29.20 -18.73
CA SER A 281 -5.03 -28.08 -18.84
C SER A 281 -5.76 -27.85 -17.51
N THR A 282 -6.27 -28.92 -16.88
CA THR A 282 -6.91 -28.84 -15.55
C THR A 282 -5.95 -28.27 -14.50
N LEU A 283 -4.70 -28.74 -14.47
CA LEU A 283 -3.70 -28.22 -13.53
C LEU A 283 -3.40 -26.73 -13.77
N ALA A 284 -3.28 -26.31 -15.04
CA ALA A 284 -3.09 -24.91 -15.40
C ALA A 284 -4.27 -24.04 -14.94
N HIS A 285 -5.51 -24.50 -15.10
CA HIS A 285 -6.70 -23.81 -14.61
C HIS A 285 -6.66 -23.61 -13.10
N GLN A 286 -6.23 -24.64 -12.35
CA GLN A 286 -6.15 -24.55 -10.89
C GLN A 286 -5.08 -23.55 -10.44
N VAL A 287 -3.94 -23.49 -11.12
CA VAL A 287 -2.91 -22.46 -10.88
C VAL A 287 -3.48 -21.06 -11.12
N VAL A 288 -4.16 -20.83 -12.24
CA VAL A 288 -4.80 -19.54 -12.56
C VAL A 288 -5.85 -19.18 -11.50
N ARG A 289 -6.71 -20.13 -11.12
CA ARG A 289 -7.75 -19.93 -10.10
C ARG A 289 -7.16 -19.50 -8.76
N ILE A 290 -6.14 -20.20 -8.27
CA ILE A 290 -5.47 -19.90 -6.99
C ILE A 290 -4.79 -18.53 -7.05
N ARG A 291 -4.17 -18.22 -8.18
CA ARG A 291 -3.56 -16.91 -8.40
C ARG A 291 -4.59 -15.78 -8.37
N CYS A 292 -5.74 -15.95 -9.01
CA CYS A 292 -6.86 -15.00 -8.93
C CYS A 292 -7.44 -14.91 -7.51
N GLN A 293 -7.50 -16.02 -6.76
CA GLN A 293 -7.91 -15.99 -5.35
C GLN A 293 -6.94 -15.19 -4.49
N LEU A 294 -5.62 -15.35 -4.69
CA LEU A 294 -4.60 -14.57 -3.99
C LEU A 294 -4.69 -13.09 -4.37
N HIS A 295 -4.77 -12.77 -5.67
CA HIS A 295 -4.91 -11.39 -6.15
C HIS A 295 -6.08 -10.69 -5.48
N ARG A 296 -7.27 -11.32 -5.51
CA ARG A 296 -8.47 -10.79 -4.85
C ARG A 296 -8.30 -10.64 -3.35
N ALA A 297 -7.68 -11.62 -2.67
CA ALA A 297 -7.39 -11.52 -1.24
C ALA A 297 -6.45 -10.36 -0.89
N LEU A 298 -5.64 -9.89 -1.85
CA LEU A 298 -4.76 -8.75 -1.68
C LEU A 298 -5.42 -7.42 -2.05
N VAL A 299 -6.22 -7.35 -3.11
CA VAL A 299 -6.75 -6.09 -3.67
C VAL A 299 -8.19 -5.79 -3.26
N GLN A 300 -8.99 -6.78 -2.90
CA GLN A 300 -10.40 -6.58 -2.55
C GLN A 300 -10.54 -6.43 -1.02
N ALA A 301 -11.23 -5.37 -0.59
CA ALA A 301 -11.74 -5.25 0.77
C ALA A 301 -13.16 -4.64 0.70
N PRO A 302 -14.16 -5.46 0.38
CA PRO A 302 -15.54 -5.02 0.18
C PRO A 302 -16.12 -4.30 1.39
N GLY A 303 -16.89 -3.24 1.13
CA GLY A 303 -17.43 -2.39 2.20
C GLY A 303 -16.38 -1.51 2.90
N VAL A 304 -15.09 -1.73 2.65
CA VAL A 304 -13.99 -0.91 3.17
C VAL A 304 -13.68 0.20 2.18
N ARG A 305 -13.66 1.45 2.65
CA ARG A 305 -13.48 2.64 1.78
C ARG A 305 -12.18 3.38 2.08
N GLY A 306 -11.68 4.10 1.08
CA GLY A 306 -10.60 5.08 1.21
C GLY A 306 -9.34 4.52 1.88
N LEU A 307 -8.81 5.27 2.85
CA LEU A 307 -7.59 4.93 3.58
C LEU A 307 -7.66 3.60 4.33
N GLN A 308 -8.85 3.19 4.77
CA GLN A 308 -9.03 1.90 5.44
C GLN A 308 -8.78 0.74 4.45
N TRP A 309 -9.26 0.85 3.21
CA TRP A 309 -8.99 -0.13 2.16
C TRP A 309 -7.49 -0.21 1.89
N PHE A 310 -6.84 0.95 1.73
CA PHE A 310 -5.39 1.01 1.51
C PHE A 310 -4.61 0.37 2.66
N SER A 311 -5.06 0.59 3.90
CA SER A 311 -4.43 0.00 5.09
C SER A 311 -4.59 -1.52 5.15
N VAL A 312 -5.74 -2.06 4.72
CA VAL A 312 -5.97 -3.50 4.59
C VAL A 312 -5.10 -4.07 3.48
N HIS A 313 -5.14 -3.50 2.29
CA HIS A 313 -4.31 -3.90 1.14
C HIS A 313 -2.81 -3.92 1.48
N LYS A 314 -2.29 -2.83 2.06
CA LYS A 314 -0.88 -2.72 2.47
C LYS A 314 -0.49 -3.74 3.54
N ARG A 315 -1.42 -4.09 4.44
CA ARG A 315 -1.20 -5.14 5.45
C ARG A 315 -1.14 -6.51 4.80
N ALA A 316 -2.08 -6.83 3.91
CA ALA A 316 -2.12 -8.11 3.19
C ALA A 316 -0.85 -8.32 2.36
N LEU A 317 -0.30 -7.26 1.77
CA LEU A 317 0.97 -7.30 1.04
C LEU A 317 2.21 -7.49 1.94
N GLN A 318 2.14 -7.25 3.25
CA GLN A 318 3.33 -7.08 4.08
C GLN A 318 4.24 -8.32 4.12
N THR A 319 3.68 -9.52 4.18
CA THR A 319 4.46 -10.78 4.15
C THR A 319 4.86 -11.17 2.73
N VAL A 320 4.00 -10.90 1.74
CA VAL A 320 4.18 -11.43 0.38
C VAL A 320 4.98 -10.51 -0.54
N ARG A 321 5.14 -9.23 -0.22
CA ARG A 321 5.80 -8.26 -1.11
C ARG A 321 7.32 -8.45 -1.18
N PRO A 322 7.95 -7.99 -2.29
CA PRO A 322 9.40 -7.93 -2.41
C PRO A 322 10.11 -7.09 -1.36
N SER A 323 11.43 -7.26 -1.29
CA SER A 323 12.31 -6.43 -0.47
C SER A 323 12.36 -4.98 -0.97
N GLY A 324 12.80 -4.06 -0.10
CA GLY A 324 12.91 -2.62 -0.41
C GLY A 324 13.58 -2.29 -1.74
N PRO A 325 14.79 -2.83 -2.06
CA PRO A 325 15.45 -2.59 -3.34
C PRO A 325 14.58 -2.89 -4.57
N VAL A 326 13.91 -4.05 -4.59
CA VAL A 326 13.06 -4.47 -5.71
C VAL A 326 11.85 -3.56 -5.84
N LEU A 327 11.27 -3.14 -4.72
CA LEU A 327 10.14 -2.21 -4.74
C LEU A 327 10.53 -0.83 -5.27
N VAL A 328 11.75 -0.35 -4.96
CA VAL A 328 12.26 0.91 -5.49
C VAL A 328 12.51 0.78 -6.99
N ASP A 329 13.17 -0.30 -7.42
CA ASP A 329 13.37 -0.60 -8.84
C ASP A 329 12.05 -0.57 -9.61
N LEU A 330 11.02 -1.25 -9.11
CA LEU A 330 9.69 -1.24 -9.70
C LEU A 330 9.03 0.15 -9.72
N ALA A 331 9.20 0.94 -8.65
CA ALA A 331 8.63 2.29 -8.60
C ALA A 331 9.27 3.20 -9.66
N LEU A 332 10.58 3.02 -9.91
CA LEU A 332 11.32 3.82 -10.87
C LEU A 332 11.19 3.32 -12.32
N ASP A 333 10.80 2.06 -12.51
CA ASP A 333 10.51 1.43 -13.80
C ASP A 333 9.14 1.88 -14.38
N ARG A 334 8.82 3.17 -14.20
CA ARG A 334 7.65 3.85 -14.73
C ARG A 334 8.10 4.81 -15.83
N PRO A 335 7.99 4.41 -17.11
CA PRO A 335 8.30 5.34 -18.19
C PRO A 335 7.36 6.55 -18.09
N LEU A 336 7.81 7.71 -18.55
CA LEU A 336 7.01 8.95 -18.67
C LEU A 336 6.84 9.81 -17.41
N LEU A 337 7.69 9.64 -16.39
CA LEU A 337 7.74 10.58 -15.25
C LEU A 337 9.04 11.35 -15.26
N ASP A 338 8.97 12.68 -15.10
CA ASP A 338 10.16 13.51 -14.90
C ASP A 338 10.63 13.50 -13.46
N ALA A 339 9.70 13.32 -12.52
CA ALA A 339 10.01 13.22 -11.11
C ALA A 339 9.05 12.29 -10.35
N ILE A 340 9.55 11.74 -9.24
CA ILE A 340 8.85 10.73 -8.44
C ILE A 340 9.15 10.90 -6.96
N GLU A 341 8.10 11.07 -6.14
CA GLU A 341 8.19 11.13 -4.69
C GLU A 341 7.85 9.78 -4.05
N LEU A 342 8.87 9.12 -3.52
CA LEU A 342 8.77 7.83 -2.85
C LEU A 342 8.55 8.02 -1.34
N ARG A 343 7.51 7.35 -0.82
CA ARG A 343 7.00 7.54 0.54
C ARG A 343 7.27 6.32 1.43
N THR A 344 7.99 6.48 2.53
CA THR A 344 8.26 5.39 3.49
C THR A 344 8.20 5.82 4.95
N VAL A 345 8.10 4.86 5.86
CA VAL A 345 8.30 5.09 7.30
C VAL A 345 9.80 4.98 7.60
N PRO A 346 10.46 6.02 8.15
CA PRO A 346 11.88 5.94 8.46
C PRO A 346 12.13 4.88 9.55
N PRO A 347 13.17 4.04 9.44
CA PRO A 347 13.58 3.14 10.50
C PRO A 347 13.85 3.88 11.82
N THR A 348 13.80 3.17 12.95
CA THR A 348 14.07 3.75 14.28
C THR A 348 15.57 3.91 14.58
N ARG A 349 16.45 3.45 13.67
CA ARG A 349 17.91 3.55 13.79
C ARG A 349 18.48 4.26 12.57
N SER A 350 19.40 5.20 12.78
CA SER A 350 20.01 5.99 11.71
C SER A 350 20.77 5.14 10.69
N ARG A 351 21.47 4.07 11.12
CA ARG A 351 22.17 3.14 10.22
C ARG A 351 21.22 2.41 9.25
N ASP A 352 20.04 2.05 9.73
CA ASP A 352 19.04 1.37 8.89
C ASP A 352 18.36 2.36 7.94
N LEU A 353 18.14 3.60 8.39
CA LEU A 353 17.69 4.69 7.52
C LEU A 353 18.73 4.99 6.43
N GLU A 354 20.01 5.08 6.78
CA GLU A 354 21.10 5.30 5.83
C GLU A 354 21.17 4.22 4.76
N ARG A 355 21.11 2.93 5.17
CA ARG A 355 21.06 1.81 4.23
C ARG A 355 19.89 1.94 3.26
N THR A 356 18.73 2.32 3.80
CA THR A 356 17.49 2.50 3.04
C THR A 356 17.65 3.62 1.99
N VAL A 357 18.17 4.79 2.38
CA VAL A 357 18.46 5.92 1.47
C VAL A 357 19.53 5.56 0.42
N THR A 358 20.59 4.87 0.83
CA THR A 358 21.67 4.44 -0.06
C THR A 358 21.18 3.47 -1.15
N ILE A 359 20.33 2.51 -0.77
CA ILE A 359 19.73 1.57 -1.72
C ILE A 359 18.96 2.33 -2.80
N LEU A 360 18.13 3.29 -2.40
CA LEU A 360 17.35 4.09 -3.34
C LEU A 360 18.23 4.94 -4.24
N ALA A 361 19.23 5.62 -3.68
CA ALA A 361 20.17 6.40 -4.46
C ALA A 361 20.83 5.56 -5.55
N ARG A 362 21.29 4.35 -5.20
CA ARG A 362 21.89 3.41 -6.15
C ARG A 362 20.91 2.92 -7.20
N SER A 363 19.66 2.62 -6.81
CA SER A 363 18.61 2.22 -7.76
C SER A 363 18.29 3.34 -8.75
N ALA A 364 18.17 4.59 -8.29
CA ALA A 364 17.95 5.75 -9.14
C ALA A 364 19.13 5.99 -10.10
N LEU A 365 20.37 5.87 -9.60
CA LEU A 365 21.58 6.04 -10.42
C LEU A 365 21.80 4.91 -11.43
N ALA A 366 21.19 3.74 -11.24
CA ALA A 366 21.27 2.64 -12.19
C ALA A 366 20.42 2.89 -13.46
N ILE A 367 19.50 3.86 -13.42
CA ILE A 367 18.67 4.23 -14.57
C ILE A 367 19.48 5.11 -15.52
N PRO A 368 19.45 4.83 -16.85
CA PRO A 368 20.10 5.66 -17.85
C PRO A 368 19.75 7.15 -17.69
N PRO A 369 20.71 8.08 -17.81
CA PRO A 369 20.47 9.50 -17.57
C PRO A 369 19.34 10.12 -18.39
N ASP A 370 19.16 9.66 -19.63
CA ASP A 370 18.11 10.08 -20.57
C ASP A 370 16.69 9.63 -20.16
N ARG A 371 16.59 8.68 -19.22
CA ARG A 371 15.32 8.12 -18.73
C ARG A 371 15.16 8.21 -17.23
N ARG A 372 16.06 8.92 -16.55
CA ARG A 372 16.13 8.96 -15.08
C ARG A 372 15.19 10.04 -14.55
N PRO A 373 14.10 9.67 -13.85
CA PRO A 373 13.30 10.67 -13.14
C PRO A 373 14.12 11.29 -12.00
N GLU A 374 13.84 12.54 -11.66
CA GLU A 374 14.23 13.11 -10.38
C GLU A 374 13.55 12.32 -9.25
N VAL A 375 14.33 11.79 -8.31
CA VAL A 375 13.80 10.96 -7.23
C VAL A 375 13.85 11.72 -5.91
N GLY A 376 12.68 11.91 -5.31
CA GLY A 376 12.51 12.47 -3.98
C GLY A 376 12.05 11.43 -2.97
N TRP A 377 12.53 11.52 -1.74
CA TRP A 377 12.09 10.70 -0.61
C TRP A 377 11.32 11.56 0.40
N VAL A 378 10.07 11.18 0.68
CA VAL A 378 9.31 11.70 1.82
C VAL A 378 9.25 10.67 2.97
N LEU A 379 9.65 11.08 4.17
CA LEU A 379 9.68 10.22 5.37
C LEU A 379 8.44 10.46 6.24
N HIS A 380 7.66 9.41 6.47
CA HIS A 380 6.35 9.46 7.11
C HIS A 380 6.40 9.05 8.57
N LEU A 381 5.90 9.89 9.47
CA LEU A 381 5.42 9.45 10.77
C LEU A 381 3.99 8.93 10.59
N LEU A 382 3.75 7.67 10.98
CA LEU A 382 2.42 7.07 10.88
C LEU A 382 1.63 7.33 12.16
N ARG A 383 0.40 7.85 12.03
CA ARG A 383 -0.63 7.89 13.07
C ARG A 383 -1.16 6.48 13.31
N ARG A 384 -0.48 5.73 14.17
CA ARG A 384 -0.89 4.41 14.62
C ARG A 384 -0.68 4.32 16.13
N PRO A 385 -1.72 4.05 16.93
CA PRO A 385 -1.52 3.93 18.35
C PRO A 385 -0.60 2.73 18.58
N GLY A 386 0.35 2.90 19.50
CA GLY A 386 1.10 1.76 20.01
C GLY A 386 0.23 0.92 20.94
N ARG A 387 0.85 0.02 21.71
CA ARG A 387 0.14 -0.67 22.79
C ARG A 387 -0.42 0.38 23.77
N PRO A 388 -1.65 0.20 24.27
CA PRO A 388 -2.20 1.09 25.29
C PRO A 388 -1.25 1.24 26.47
N THR A 389 -1.12 2.47 26.95
CA THR A 389 -0.34 2.86 28.13
C THR A 389 -1.25 3.69 29.02
N SER A 390 -0.89 3.88 30.31
CA SER A 390 -1.65 4.76 31.22
C SER A 390 -1.79 6.18 30.67
N VAL A 391 -0.74 6.71 30.05
CA VAL A 391 -0.76 8.00 29.35
C VAL A 391 -1.17 7.80 27.90
N PRO A 392 -2.26 8.43 27.40
CA PRO A 392 -2.64 8.35 25.99
C PRO A 392 -1.50 8.75 25.05
N PHE A 393 -1.39 8.07 23.91
CA PHE A 393 -0.40 8.36 22.86
C PHE A 393 1.09 8.20 23.22
N ARG A 394 1.45 7.88 24.48
CA ARG A 394 2.87 7.72 24.88
C ARG A 394 3.62 6.68 24.07
N ALA A 395 2.97 5.57 23.73
CA ALA A 395 3.58 4.54 22.90
C ALA A 395 3.88 5.05 21.47
N TRP A 396 2.99 5.87 20.90
CA TRP A 396 3.22 6.54 19.61
C TRP A 396 4.35 7.57 19.71
N ALA A 397 4.31 8.43 20.73
CA ALA A 397 5.31 9.47 20.99
C ALA A 397 6.72 8.88 21.12
N SER A 398 6.85 7.77 21.85
CA SER A 398 8.12 7.05 22.00
C SER A 398 8.66 6.51 20.68
N ASP A 399 7.78 6.04 19.78
CA ASP A 399 8.17 5.58 18.46
C ASP A 399 8.55 6.74 17.52
N ALA A 400 7.74 7.79 17.51
CA ALA A 400 8.01 9.02 16.77
C ALA A 400 9.36 9.62 17.19
N LEU A 401 9.67 9.67 18.48
CA LEU A 401 10.95 10.16 19.00
C LEU A 401 12.12 9.36 18.43
N ARG A 402 12.09 8.02 18.47
CA ARG A 402 13.18 7.19 17.92
C ARG A 402 13.39 7.46 16.43
N ARG A 403 12.31 7.62 15.66
CA ARG A 403 12.38 7.91 14.22
C ARG A 403 12.92 9.30 13.92
N VAL A 404 12.44 10.33 14.64
CA VAL A 404 12.96 11.70 14.51
C VAL A 404 14.44 11.74 14.88
N SER A 405 14.86 11.06 15.95
CA SER A 405 16.27 10.95 16.34
C SER A 405 17.11 10.24 15.28
N ALA A 406 16.60 9.19 14.64
CA ALA A 406 17.30 8.51 13.55
C ALA A 406 17.53 9.45 12.35
N VAL A 407 16.54 10.27 12.00
CA VAL A 407 16.65 11.30 10.95
C VAL A 407 17.64 12.39 11.35
N ASP A 408 17.57 12.88 12.59
CA ASP A 408 18.49 13.90 13.13
C ASP A 408 19.95 13.43 13.05
N VAL A 409 20.24 12.24 13.58
CA VAL A 409 21.59 11.67 13.55
C VAL A 409 22.09 11.47 12.11
N LEU A 410 21.23 11.01 11.19
CA LEU A 410 21.63 10.83 9.80
C LEU A 410 21.99 12.17 9.14
N LEU A 411 21.08 13.15 9.20
CA LEU A 411 21.24 14.42 8.49
C LEU A 411 22.31 15.32 9.12
N GLN A 412 22.57 15.19 10.43
CA GLN A 412 23.71 15.84 11.07
C GLN A 412 25.05 15.25 10.57
N ARG A 413 25.16 13.93 10.49
CA ARG A 413 26.41 13.26 10.09
C ARG A 413 26.65 13.29 8.58
N LYS A 414 25.57 13.31 7.79
CA LYS A 414 25.61 13.20 6.33
C LYS A 414 24.61 14.18 5.69
N PRO A 415 24.91 15.50 5.71
CA PRO A 415 24.00 16.53 5.21
C PRO A 415 23.60 16.36 3.74
N HIS A 416 24.47 15.79 2.91
CA HIS A 416 24.19 15.54 1.48
C HIS A 416 22.93 14.69 1.21
N TYR A 417 22.47 13.88 2.18
CA TYR A 417 21.22 13.13 2.05
C TYR A 417 19.98 14.02 1.93
N VAL A 418 20.06 15.31 2.27
CA VAL A 418 18.99 16.28 2.09
C VAL A 418 18.59 16.45 0.62
N ARG A 419 19.48 16.16 -0.34
CA ARG A 419 19.19 16.17 -1.78
C ARG A 419 18.18 15.08 -2.18
N LEU A 420 18.19 13.97 -1.45
CA LEU A 420 17.28 12.83 -1.66
C LEU A 420 16.06 12.93 -0.76
N VAL A 421 16.21 13.37 0.49
CA VAL A 421 15.07 13.54 1.42
C VAL A 421 14.37 14.87 1.13
N ARG A 422 13.33 14.84 0.31
CA ARG A 422 12.59 16.04 -0.13
C ARG A 422 11.52 16.51 0.85
N GLY A 423 11.08 15.64 1.76
CA GLY A 423 10.12 16.07 2.76
C GLY A 423 9.88 15.11 3.90
N PHE A 424 9.06 15.58 4.82
CA PHE A 424 8.53 14.81 5.94
C PHE A 424 7.01 14.83 5.89
N ASP A 425 6.39 13.73 6.30
CA ASP A 425 4.94 13.59 6.26
C ASP A 425 4.38 13.04 7.56
N LEU A 426 3.15 13.42 7.88
CA LEU A 426 2.33 12.78 8.90
C LEU A 426 1.11 12.16 8.22
N ALA A 427 1.05 10.84 8.23
CA ALA A 427 0.09 10.05 7.47
C ALA A 427 -0.56 8.96 8.33
N GLY A 428 -1.59 8.31 7.81
CA GLY A 428 -2.39 7.33 8.54
C GLY A 428 -3.65 7.94 9.15
N GLN A 429 -4.41 7.13 9.87
CA GLN A 429 -5.76 7.49 10.30
C GLN A 429 -5.74 8.68 11.26
N GLU A 430 -6.37 9.80 10.87
CA GLU A 430 -6.26 11.06 11.62
C GLU A 430 -6.89 10.98 13.01
N THR A 431 -7.92 10.14 13.16
CA THR A 431 -8.63 9.92 14.42
C THR A 431 -7.82 9.12 15.45
N GLN A 432 -6.68 8.54 15.07
CA GLN A 432 -5.86 7.72 15.98
C GLN A 432 -4.81 8.51 16.74
N VAL A 433 -4.22 9.54 16.13
CA VAL A 433 -3.22 10.40 16.76
C VAL A 433 -3.47 11.84 16.30
N PRO A 434 -3.92 12.74 17.20
CA PRO A 434 -4.29 14.09 16.83
C PRO A 434 -3.06 14.93 16.50
N TRP A 435 -3.27 16.00 15.71
CA TRP A 435 -2.20 16.90 15.27
C TRP A 435 -1.39 17.48 16.43
N TRP A 436 -2.05 17.89 17.52
CA TRP A 436 -1.39 18.51 18.67
C TRP A 436 -0.33 17.61 19.33
N VAL A 437 -0.47 16.28 19.26
CA VAL A 437 0.57 15.33 19.72
C VAL A 437 1.75 15.29 18.76
N ALA A 438 1.48 15.32 17.45
CA ALA A 438 2.49 15.10 16.41
C ALA A 438 3.26 16.36 15.99
N ARG A 439 2.67 17.54 16.22
CA ARG A 439 3.18 18.86 15.82
C ARG A 439 4.65 19.08 16.16
N SER A 440 5.06 18.84 17.41
CA SER A 440 6.43 19.08 17.87
C SER A 440 7.46 18.18 17.17
N TYR A 441 7.07 16.94 16.85
CA TYR A 441 7.92 16.00 16.11
C TYR A 441 8.18 16.48 14.68
N LEU A 442 7.14 16.92 13.97
CA LEU A 442 7.32 17.44 12.61
C LEU A 442 8.08 18.77 12.59
N ARG A 443 7.83 19.66 13.55
CA ARG A 443 8.62 20.89 13.72
C ARG A 443 10.10 20.57 13.91
N ARG A 444 10.40 19.55 14.74
CA ARG A 444 11.78 19.10 14.91
C ARG A 444 12.36 18.57 13.62
N MET A 445 11.65 17.71 12.87
CA MET A 445 12.12 17.23 11.56
C MET A 445 12.39 18.38 10.59
N ARG A 446 11.49 19.35 10.47
CA ARG A 446 11.68 20.57 9.66
C ARG A 446 12.97 21.30 10.04
N GLN A 447 13.22 21.50 11.33
CA GLN A 447 14.45 22.14 11.82
C GLN A 447 15.71 21.33 11.49
N VAL A 448 15.67 20.00 11.65
CA VAL A 448 16.76 19.10 11.27
C VAL A 448 17.10 19.26 9.79
N GLY A 449 16.07 19.20 8.93
CA GLY A 449 16.22 19.36 7.49
C GLY A 449 16.83 20.70 7.10
N ARG A 450 16.37 21.80 7.71
CA ARG A 450 16.93 23.15 7.50
C ARG A 450 18.39 23.26 7.91
N ARG A 451 18.77 22.70 9.07
CA ARG A 451 20.17 22.69 9.51
C ARG A 451 21.07 21.92 8.55
N ALA A 452 20.61 20.77 8.05
CA ALA A 452 21.36 19.96 7.11
C ALA A 452 21.51 20.66 5.75
N ALA A 453 20.44 21.26 5.22
CA ALA A 453 20.50 22.06 4.00
C ALA A 453 21.49 23.23 4.13
N HIS A 454 21.39 23.99 5.23
CA HIS A 454 22.31 25.09 5.51
C HIS A 454 23.77 24.64 5.63
N ALA A 455 24.03 23.56 6.37
CA ALA A 455 25.38 23.00 6.49
C ALA A 455 25.95 22.58 5.13
N LEU A 456 25.12 22.03 4.24
CA LEU A 456 25.54 21.66 2.89
C LEU A 456 25.80 22.90 2.01
N SER A 457 24.95 23.93 2.09
CA SER A 457 25.18 25.18 1.34
C SER A 457 26.44 25.93 1.78
N LEU A 458 26.84 25.83 3.06
CA LEU A 458 28.13 26.35 3.53
C LEU A 458 29.31 25.53 3.00
N ALA A 459 29.16 24.21 2.91
CA ALA A 459 30.20 23.30 2.43
C ALA A 459 30.38 23.35 0.90
N GLU A 460 29.31 23.67 0.16
CA GLU A 460 29.30 23.75 -1.31
C GLU A 460 28.76 25.12 -1.75
N PRO A 461 29.58 26.20 -1.67
CA PRO A 461 29.17 27.53 -2.09
C PRO A 461 28.70 27.53 -3.56
N GLY A 462 27.50 28.08 -3.80
CA GLY A 462 26.85 28.09 -5.13
C GLY A 462 25.89 26.92 -5.38
N ALA A 463 25.91 25.87 -4.55
CA ALA A 463 24.87 24.84 -4.61
C ALA A 463 23.58 25.35 -3.95
N TRP A 464 22.52 25.50 -4.74
CA TRP A 464 21.18 25.72 -4.19
C TRP A 464 20.69 24.42 -3.55
N VAL A 465 20.59 24.40 -2.22
CA VAL A 465 20.13 23.24 -1.45
C VAL A 465 18.84 23.60 -0.74
N GLU A 466 17.74 23.07 -1.24
CA GLU A 466 16.45 23.29 -0.62
C GLU A 466 16.27 22.41 0.63
N ALA A 467 15.72 22.99 1.69
CA ALA A 467 15.40 22.24 2.89
C ALA A 467 14.16 21.34 2.67
N PRO A 468 14.11 20.14 3.28
CA PRO A 468 12.95 19.27 3.19
C PRO A 468 11.72 19.95 3.78
N ARG A 469 10.60 19.84 3.09
CA ARG A 469 9.33 20.49 3.46
C ARG A 469 8.37 19.52 4.13
N LEU A 470 7.38 20.05 4.85
CA LEU A 470 6.32 19.21 5.41
C LEU A 470 5.18 18.99 4.41
N THR A 471 4.64 17.77 4.44
CA THR A 471 3.28 17.46 4.03
C THR A 471 2.54 16.96 5.28
N VAL A 472 1.28 17.34 5.47
CA VAL A 472 0.49 16.84 6.61
C VAL A 472 -0.87 16.41 6.10
N HIS A 473 -1.21 15.14 6.27
CA HIS A 473 -2.57 14.68 6.00
C HIS A 473 -3.50 15.28 7.04
N ALA A 474 -4.49 16.03 6.58
CA ALA A 474 -5.47 16.68 7.43
C ALA A 474 -6.82 16.72 6.71
N ALA A 475 -7.89 16.55 7.49
CA ALA A 475 -9.25 16.54 6.98
C ALA A 475 -9.48 15.49 5.89
N GLU A 476 -8.89 14.30 6.05
CA GLU A 476 -9.29 13.08 5.33
C GLU A 476 -10.31 12.26 6.14
N ASP A 477 -10.09 12.13 7.45
CA ASP A 477 -10.90 11.35 8.38
C ASP A 477 -11.50 12.25 9.47
N ALA A 478 -12.84 12.33 9.55
CA ALA A 478 -13.53 12.94 10.69
C ALA A 478 -14.92 12.31 10.91
N HIS A 479 -15.38 12.29 12.16
CA HIS A 479 -16.73 11.84 12.50
C HIS A 479 -17.76 12.90 12.12
N HIS A 480 -17.40 14.16 12.33
CA HIS A 480 -18.24 15.33 12.08
C HIS A 480 -17.54 16.36 11.18
N ARG A 481 -18.32 17.19 10.45
CA ARG A 481 -17.74 18.23 9.56
C ARG A 481 -16.90 19.25 10.34
N LEU A 482 -17.37 19.64 11.52
CA LEU A 482 -16.66 20.59 12.39
C LEU A 482 -15.29 20.06 12.82
N GLU A 483 -15.20 18.78 13.20
CA GLU A 483 -13.93 18.11 13.49
C GLU A 483 -12.98 18.15 12.28
N GLY A 484 -13.49 17.88 11.07
CA GLY A 484 -12.71 17.98 9.84
C GLY A 484 -12.17 19.39 9.59
N LEU A 485 -13.00 20.42 9.73
CA LEU A 485 -12.59 21.83 9.58
C LEU A 485 -11.58 22.25 10.64
N ARG A 486 -11.79 21.85 11.91
CA ARG A 486 -10.85 22.10 12.99
C ARG A 486 -9.49 21.47 12.72
N ARG A 487 -9.45 20.20 12.30
CA ARG A 487 -8.20 19.50 11.97
C ARG A 487 -7.45 20.15 10.81
N PHE A 488 -8.19 20.60 9.79
CA PHE A 488 -7.60 21.38 8.72
C PHE A 488 -6.96 22.67 9.25
N ASP A 489 -7.71 23.48 10.00
CA ASP A 489 -7.25 24.77 10.50
C ASP A 489 -6.08 24.61 11.50
N GLU A 490 -6.11 23.61 12.38
CA GLU A 490 -5.00 23.26 13.27
C GLU A 490 -3.68 23.06 12.51
N VAL A 491 -3.73 22.35 11.39
CA VAL A 491 -2.56 22.08 10.54
C VAL A 491 -2.18 23.31 9.74
N ALA A 492 -3.15 23.97 9.10
CA ALA A 492 -2.92 25.13 8.24
C ALA A 492 -2.17 26.26 8.97
N ARG A 493 -2.46 26.48 10.26
CA ARG A 493 -1.77 27.48 11.09
C ARG A 493 -0.28 27.19 11.32
N ASP A 494 0.16 25.95 11.19
CA ASP A 494 1.55 25.53 11.47
C ASP A 494 2.41 25.31 10.21
N LEU A 495 1.76 25.28 9.04
CA LEU A 495 2.44 25.17 7.76
C LEU A 495 2.98 26.52 7.30
N VAL A 496 4.11 26.48 6.60
CA VAL A 496 4.72 27.66 5.97
C VAL A 496 4.54 27.59 4.44
N PRO A 497 4.74 28.69 3.70
CA PRO A 497 4.58 28.71 2.25
C PRO A 497 5.28 27.55 1.52
N GLY A 498 4.49 26.86 0.70
CA GLY A 498 4.85 25.70 -0.10
C GLY A 498 5.14 24.40 0.68
N GLU A 499 4.73 24.33 1.95
CA GLU A 499 4.36 23.05 2.56
C GLU A 499 2.93 22.67 2.19
N ARG A 500 2.58 21.38 2.31
CA ARG A 500 1.37 20.83 1.71
C ARG A 500 0.42 20.25 2.75
N ILE A 501 -0.88 20.36 2.49
CA ILE A 501 -1.92 19.59 3.17
C ILE A 501 -2.30 18.42 2.26
N GLY A 502 -2.22 17.19 2.79
CA GLY A 502 -2.71 16.00 2.10
C GLY A 502 -4.22 15.91 2.17
N HIS A 503 -4.86 15.63 1.03
CA HIS A 503 -6.31 15.42 0.85
C HIS A 503 -7.21 16.65 1.03
N GLY A 504 -7.41 17.15 2.25
CA GLY A 504 -8.31 18.29 2.50
C GLY A 504 -9.79 18.05 2.12
N LEU A 505 -10.28 16.82 2.25
CA LEU A 505 -11.62 16.42 1.75
C LEU A 505 -12.77 17.23 2.37
N TYR A 506 -12.63 17.69 3.62
CA TYR A 506 -13.68 18.46 4.30
C TYR A 506 -13.69 19.96 3.96
N LEU A 507 -12.78 20.45 3.10
CA LEU A 507 -12.85 21.79 2.54
C LEU A 507 -13.90 21.94 1.43
N GLY A 508 -14.15 20.88 0.68
CA GLY A 508 -15.12 20.90 -0.43
C GLY A 508 -16.58 20.96 0.05
N ASP A 509 -17.51 21.15 -0.89
CA ASP A 509 -18.94 20.98 -0.62
C ASP A 509 -19.25 19.48 -0.44
N VAL A 510 -18.91 18.97 0.75
CA VAL A 510 -19.35 17.65 1.18
C VAL A 510 -20.84 17.78 1.47
N ARG A 511 -21.67 17.67 0.42
CA ARG A 511 -23.10 17.44 0.53
C ARG A 511 -23.29 16.17 1.34
N GLN A 512 -23.40 16.38 2.65
CA GLN A 512 -24.16 15.60 3.61
C GLN A 512 -24.02 14.08 3.47
N ARG A 513 -23.03 13.52 4.18
CA ARG A 513 -23.27 12.24 4.86
C ARG A 513 -24.15 12.52 6.08
N GLN A 514 -25.43 12.79 5.82
CA GLN A 514 -26.49 13.10 6.80
C GLN A 514 -26.92 11.84 7.59
N GLY A 515 -25.96 11.17 8.22
CA GLY A 515 -26.25 10.14 9.21
C GLY A 515 -25.86 10.65 10.59
N VAL A 516 -26.65 10.31 11.61
CA VAL A 516 -26.21 10.42 13.00
C VAL A 516 -24.93 9.59 13.14
N ARG A 517 -23.82 10.25 13.46
CA ARG A 517 -22.53 9.60 13.70
C ARG A 517 -22.14 9.86 15.14
N HIS A 518 -21.82 8.79 15.87
CA HIS A 518 -21.22 8.92 17.19
C HIS A 518 -19.87 9.63 17.05
N GLN A 519 -19.70 10.71 17.82
CA GLN A 519 -18.45 11.43 17.97
C GLN A 519 -17.95 11.19 19.40
N PRO A 520 -16.67 10.84 19.62
CA PRO A 520 -16.11 10.76 20.97
C PRO A 520 -16.28 12.08 21.70
N LEU A 521 -16.64 12.05 23.00
CA LEU A 521 -16.90 13.28 23.76
C LEU A 521 -15.69 14.23 23.72
N ILE A 522 -14.47 13.70 23.89
CA ILE A 522 -13.26 14.52 23.81
C ILE A 522 -13.14 15.27 22.47
N GLU A 523 -13.42 14.62 21.33
CA GLU A 523 -13.36 15.32 20.03
C GLU A 523 -14.43 16.41 19.94
N ARG A 524 -15.62 16.18 20.52
CA ARG A 524 -16.67 17.19 20.59
C ARG A 524 -16.28 18.37 21.47
N LEU A 525 -15.66 18.13 22.63
CA LEU A 525 -15.15 19.19 23.51
C LEU A 525 -14.04 19.99 22.81
N LEU A 526 -13.15 19.33 22.05
CA LEU A 526 -12.13 20.00 21.26
C LEU A 526 -12.73 20.85 20.13
N ASP A 527 -13.80 20.40 19.49
CA ASP A 527 -14.54 21.20 18.51
C ASP A 527 -15.12 22.47 19.14
N LEU A 528 -15.73 22.35 20.33
CA LEU A 528 -16.29 23.49 21.08
C LEU A 528 -15.20 24.45 21.54
N GLY A 529 -14.10 23.94 22.11
CA GLY A 529 -12.97 24.73 22.56
C GLY A 529 -12.27 25.47 21.41
N TRP A 530 -12.14 24.84 20.25
CA TRP A 530 -11.64 25.48 19.02
C TRP A 530 -12.53 26.63 18.56
N GLU A 531 -13.85 26.43 18.55
CA GLU A 531 -14.80 27.45 18.12
C GLU A 531 -14.79 28.65 19.08
N LEU A 532 -14.81 28.40 20.40
CA LEU A 532 -14.67 29.42 21.44
C LEU A 532 -13.35 30.19 21.32
N ASP A 533 -12.23 29.49 21.13
CA ASP A 533 -10.91 30.12 20.95
C ASP A 533 -10.88 30.97 19.68
N THR A 534 -11.56 30.53 18.62
CA THR A 534 -11.68 31.28 17.36
C THR A 534 -12.42 32.60 17.56
N TYR A 535 -13.55 32.59 18.26
CA TYR A 535 -14.27 33.82 18.61
C TYR A 535 -13.48 34.72 19.56
N ARG A 536 -12.89 34.16 20.62
CA ARG A 536 -12.11 34.93 21.60
C ARG A 536 -10.85 35.55 21.01
N SER A 537 -10.29 34.94 19.97
CA SER A 537 -9.13 35.48 19.22
C SER A 537 -9.50 36.56 18.20
N GLY A 538 -10.79 36.82 17.97
CA GLY A 538 -11.25 37.79 16.96
C GLY A 538 -11.08 37.35 15.51
N ARG A 539 -10.72 36.08 15.25
CA ARG A 539 -10.50 35.56 13.89
C ARG A 539 -11.81 35.42 13.10
N VAL A 540 -12.91 35.18 13.80
CA VAL A 540 -14.26 35.10 13.23
C VAL A 540 -15.19 35.78 14.22
N GLU A 541 -16.11 36.59 13.72
CA GLU A 541 -17.15 37.18 14.56
C GLU A 541 -18.26 36.15 14.84
N PRO A 542 -18.64 35.92 16.11
CA PRO A 542 -19.73 35.01 16.43
C PRO A 542 -21.07 35.60 15.98
N ARG A 543 -21.94 34.76 15.42
CA ARG A 543 -23.35 35.14 15.23
C ARG A 543 -24.02 35.43 16.58
N PRO A 544 -25.01 36.33 16.65
CA PRO A 544 -25.76 36.59 17.87
C PRO A 544 -26.25 35.31 18.58
N GLY A 545 -26.03 35.25 19.90
CA GLY A 545 -26.39 34.11 20.75
C GLY A 545 -25.53 32.84 20.54
N ARG A 546 -24.54 32.84 19.65
CA ARG A 546 -23.75 31.62 19.35
C ARG A 546 -22.87 31.22 20.52
N VAL A 547 -22.22 32.19 21.18
CA VAL A 547 -21.36 31.91 22.33
C VAL A 547 -22.18 31.33 23.49
N GLU A 548 -23.36 31.88 23.76
CA GLU A 548 -24.31 31.38 24.77
C GLU A 548 -24.75 29.96 24.45
N ARG A 549 -25.05 29.65 23.17
CA ARG A 549 -25.36 28.29 22.73
C ARG A 549 -24.20 27.32 22.92
N LEU A 550 -22.95 27.76 22.73
CA LEU A 550 -21.77 26.93 22.98
C LEU A 550 -21.59 26.66 24.48
N ARG A 551 -21.77 27.68 25.34
CA ARG A 551 -21.74 27.52 26.80
C ARG A 551 -22.76 26.50 27.28
N GLY A 552 -24.03 26.66 26.90
CA GLY A 552 -25.07 25.69 27.23
C GLY A 552 -24.85 24.30 26.61
N HIS A 553 -24.08 24.20 25.51
CA HIS A 553 -23.69 22.90 24.96
C HIS A 553 -22.64 22.21 25.84
N VAL A 554 -21.65 22.96 26.33
CA VAL A 554 -20.64 22.43 27.27
C VAL A 554 -21.32 21.94 28.55
N GLU A 555 -22.18 22.76 29.15
CA GLU A 555 -22.91 22.41 30.39
C GLU A 555 -23.77 21.15 30.22
N ARG A 556 -24.40 20.93 29.06
CA ARG A 556 -25.14 19.69 28.80
C ARG A 556 -24.26 18.45 28.65
N LEU A 557 -23.06 18.61 28.11
CA LEU A 557 -22.12 17.49 27.92
C LEU A 557 -21.33 17.18 29.19
N MET A 558 -21.04 18.21 29.99
CA MET A 558 -20.27 18.14 31.23
C MET A 558 -20.88 19.08 32.27
N PRO A 559 -21.91 18.63 33.02
CA PRO A 559 -22.66 19.48 33.96
C PRO A 559 -21.79 20.20 35.00
N ASP A 560 -20.66 19.59 35.39
CA ASP A 560 -19.74 20.13 36.40
C ASP A 560 -18.61 20.99 35.82
N ARG A 561 -18.66 21.33 34.52
CA ARG A 561 -17.58 22.05 33.82
C ARG A 561 -18.12 23.23 33.01
N THR A 562 -17.30 24.28 32.89
CA THR A 562 -17.63 25.51 32.18
C THR A 562 -17.02 25.56 30.77
N ALA A 563 -17.49 26.49 29.95
CA ALA A 563 -16.87 26.77 28.65
C ALA A 563 -15.40 27.23 28.75
N ASP A 564 -15.02 27.90 29.84
CA ASP A 564 -13.63 28.29 30.08
C ASP A 564 -12.75 27.07 30.42
N ASP A 565 -13.28 26.06 31.11
CA ASP A 565 -12.56 24.79 31.35
C ASP A 565 -12.27 24.06 30.03
N VAL A 566 -13.24 24.00 29.12
CA VAL A 566 -13.07 23.40 27.78
C VAL A 566 -12.09 24.21 26.93
N LEU A 567 -12.13 25.54 27.02
CA LEU A 567 -11.16 26.41 26.35
C LEU A 567 -9.75 26.21 26.91
N HIS A 568 -9.61 26.00 28.22
CA HIS A 568 -8.35 25.68 28.86
C HIS A 568 -7.82 24.30 28.47
N LEU A 569 -8.67 23.27 28.42
CA LEU A 569 -8.33 21.97 27.87
C LEU A 569 -7.80 22.09 26.44
N TRP A 570 -8.52 22.82 25.58
CA TRP A 570 -8.10 23.10 24.20
C TRP A 570 -6.68 23.68 24.14
N ARG A 571 -6.40 24.69 24.97
CA ARG A 571 -5.10 25.37 24.99
C ARG A 571 -3.98 24.51 25.57
N ASP A 572 -4.24 23.83 26.69
CA ASP A 572 -3.23 23.03 27.39
C ASP A 572 -2.78 21.83 26.54
N LEU A 573 -3.68 21.18 25.79
CA LEU A 573 -3.31 20.10 24.85
C LEU A 573 -2.42 20.57 23.68
N ARG A 574 -2.30 21.88 23.46
CA ARG A 574 -1.46 22.49 22.41
C ARG A 574 -0.22 23.20 22.97
N ASP A 575 -0.04 23.20 24.29
CA ASP A 575 1.12 23.76 24.98
C ASP A 575 2.23 22.70 25.09
N GLU A 576 3.35 22.92 24.39
CA GLU A 576 4.49 22.00 24.40
C GLU A 576 5.05 21.79 25.82
N ARG A 577 4.92 22.75 26.74
CA ARG A 577 5.37 22.61 28.13
C ARG A 577 4.52 21.62 28.91
N VAL A 578 3.21 21.57 28.62
CA VAL A 578 2.29 20.58 29.17
C VAL A 578 2.59 19.20 28.60
N LEU A 579 2.77 19.09 27.27
CA LEU A 579 3.13 17.83 26.62
C LEU A 579 4.47 17.27 27.14
N ALA A 580 5.44 18.14 27.43
CA ALA A 580 6.71 17.74 28.04
C ALA A 580 6.55 17.29 29.50
N TRP A 581 5.64 17.92 30.26
CA TRP A 581 5.32 17.53 31.63
C TRP A 581 4.79 16.09 31.69
N VAL A 582 3.84 15.73 30.82
CA VAL A 582 3.28 14.36 30.73
C VAL A 582 4.17 13.36 29.96
N GLY A 583 5.35 13.78 29.49
CA GLY A 583 6.31 12.93 28.79
C GLY A 583 5.89 12.54 27.36
N LEU A 584 5.03 13.33 26.71
CA LEU A 584 4.67 13.16 25.30
C LEU A 584 5.69 13.79 24.35
N ILE A 585 6.51 14.73 24.82
CA ILE A 585 7.67 15.23 24.10
C ILE A 585 8.88 15.35 25.05
N PRO A 586 10.12 15.33 24.56
CA PRO A 586 11.29 15.54 25.40
C PRO A 586 11.32 16.94 26.03
N ARG A 587 11.63 17.03 27.34
CA ARG A 587 11.79 18.32 28.04
C ARG A 587 12.85 19.24 27.41
N ALA A 588 13.90 18.66 26.83
CA ALA A 588 14.93 19.42 26.10
C ALA A 588 14.41 20.14 24.85
N TRP A 589 13.18 19.86 24.39
CA TRP A 589 12.57 20.55 23.26
C TRP A 589 11.81 21.81 23.69
N THR A 590 11.52 21.98 24.98
CA THR A 590 10.86 23.17 25.52
C THR A 590 11.90 24.16 26.04
N ARG A 591 11.80 25.43 25.64
CA ARG A 591 12.71 26.51 26.07
C ARG A 591 12.55 26.93 27.54
N ASP A 592 11.44 26.54 28.17
CA ASP A 592 11.00 26.99 29.48
C ASP A 592 10.81 25.80 30.44
N ARG A 593 10.61 26.06 31.74
CA ARG A 593 10.20 25.04 32.71
C ARG A 593 8.87 24.42 32.26
N THR A 594 8.72 23.13 32.55
CA THR A 594 7.47 22.42 32.28
C THR A 594 6.31 23.10 33.01
N ARG A 595 5.16 23.22 32.36
CA ARG A 595 3.94 23.77 32.95
C ARG A 595 3.03 22.60 33.29
N GLU A 596 2.55 22.55 34.52
CA GLU A 596 1.56 21.56 34.92
C GLU A 596 0.25 21.81 34.16
N PRO A 597 -0.36 20.78 33.53
CA PRO A 597 -1.68 20.91 32.92
C PRO A 597 -2.73 21.27 33.97
N ARG A 598 -3.76 22.03 33.58
CA ARG A 598 -4.95 22.15 34.42
C ARG A 598 -5.67 20.81 34.54
N GLU A 599 -6.48 20.67 35.59
CA GLU A 599 -7.16 19.44 36.01
C GLU A 599 -7.76 18.65 34.83
N LEU A 600 -8.58 19.28 33.98
CA LEU A 600 -9.25 18.60 32.87
C LEU A 600 -8.26 18.03 31.83
N ALA A 601 -7.18 18.74 31.54
CA ALA A 601 -6.13 18.25 30.65
C ALA A 601 -5.28 17.17 31.34
N LEU A 602 -4.97 17.34 32.62
CA LEU A 602 -4.22 16.36 33.42
C LEU A 602 -4.97 15.03 33.45
N GLU A 603 -6.26 15.06 33.75
CA GLU A 603 -7.09 13.87 33.83
C GLU A 603 -7.16 13.14 32.49
N TYR A 604 -7.44 13.86 31.41
CA TYR A 604 -7.45 13.25 30.08
C TYR A 604 -6.09 12.62 29.73
N LEU A 605 -4.99 13.33 29.99
CA LEU A 605 -3.64 12.88 29.66
C LEU A 605 -3.10 11.77 30.59
N THR A 606 -3.72 11.50 31.73
CA THR A 606 -3.24 10.49 32.71
C THR A 606 -4.13 9.26 32.80
N THR A 607 -5.43 9.41 32.58
CA THR A 607 -6.39 8.32 32.70
C THR A 607 -6.89 7.82 31.36
N GLY A 608 -6.79 8.65 30.31
CA GLY A 608 -7.44 8.38 29.04
C GLY A 608 -8.97 8.28 29.13
N LYS A 609 -9.57 8.57 30.30
CA LYS A 609 -11.02 8.63 30.45
C LYS A 609 -11.51 9.76 29.56
N CYS A 610 -12.20 9.35 28.50
CA CYS A 610 -13.17 10.22 27.87
C CYS A 610 -14.38 10.20 28.81
N TRP A 611 -14.69 11.35 29.37
CA TRP A 611 -15.96 11.57 30.07
C TRP A 611 -17.15 11.20 29.19
#